data_AF-A0A537N8H4-F1
#
_entry.id   AF-A0A537N8H4-F1
#
_cell.length_a   1.000
_cell.length_b   1.000
_cell.length_c   1.000
_cell.angle_alpha   90.00
_cell.angle_beta   90.00
_cell.angle_gamma   90.00
#
_symmetry.space_group_name_H-M   'P 1'
#
loop_
_entity.id
_entity.type
_entity.pdbx_description
1 polymer ?
#
loop_
_entity_poly.entity_id
_entity_poly.type
_entity_poly.pdbx_seq_one_letter_code
_entity_poly.pdbx_strand_id
1 'polypeptide(L)'
;MELRRAHALGGDCGRGRGGRVAERAVDLRARSNRLIGEIWSYAELARSAVIAGEAEAREWPGGMWTCASGPLHVLRGILPVWFPRVNEILRLIGSHNMFATPTAAQIADKDLRGLIDRYLPGAKGMAAEERIRIFRLAWDFAGSALASRNEQYERFYLASSARNMSRHLAFTDRGRADRLVDRFLKEPY
;
A
#
# COMPACT_ATOMS: atom_id res chain seq x y z
N MET A 1 20.46 58.99 20.59
CA MET A 1 19.06 58.58 20.33
C MET A 1 19.10 57.12 19.87
N GLU A 2 19.68 56.20 20.65
CA GLU A 2 19.04 55.53 21.82
C GLU A 2 17.66 54.97 21.41
N LEU A 3 17.39 53.66 21.42
CA LEU A 3 17.85 52.63 22.34
C LEU A 3 18.33 51.34 21.65
N ARG A 4 19.57 50.96 21.94
CA ARG A 4 20.00 49.55 22.08
C ARG A 4 20.16 49.28 23.58
N ARG A 5 19.57 48.19 24.07
CA ARG A 5 20.10 47.22 25.08
C ARG A 5 19.04 46.75 26.09
N ALA A 6 18.59 45.53 25.88
CA ALA A 6 18.28 44.46 26.86
C ALA A 6 17.60 43.37 26.01
N HIS A 7 18.09 42.16 25.80
CA HIS A 7 18.92 41.29 26.60
C HIS A 7 19.61 40.31 25.63
N ALA A 8 20.93 40.21 25.69
CA ALA A 8 21.59 38.96 25.34
C ALA A 8 21.35 37.93 26.45
N LEU A 9 21.55 36.66 26.11
CA LEU A 9 21.61 35.46 26.95
C LEU A 9 20.31 34.63 27.00
N GLY A 10 20.24 33.59 26.16
CA GLY A 10 19.28 32.49 26.33
C GLY A 10 18.84 31.76 25.06
N GLY A 11 19.61 30.76 24.60
CA GLY A 11 19.04 29.53 24.02
C GLY A 11 18.55 29.51 22.56
N ASP A 12 19.38 29.87 21.58
CA ASP A 12 19.05 29.68 20.15
C ASP A 12 19.14 28.20 19.66
N CYS A 13 19.39 27.26 20.58
CA CYS A 13 19.53 25.84 20.26
C CYS A 13 18.17 25.10 20.13
N GLY A 14 17.04 25.74 20.50
CA GLY A 14 15.71 25.12 20.50
C GLY A 14 14.92 25.28 19.19
N ARG A 15 14.96 26.46 18.56
CA ARG A 15 14.17 26.76 17.34
C ARG A 15 14.62 25.95 16.13
N GLY A 16 15.92 25.77 15.93
CA GLY A 16 16.45 24.94 14.85
C GLY A 16 16.22 23.44 15.02
N ARG A 17 15.98 22.95 16.25
CA ARG A 17 15.66 21.53 16.51
C ARG A 17 14.17 21.25 16.30
N GLY A 18 13.29 22.13 16.79
CA GLY A 18 11.84 22.02 16.57
C GLY A 18 11.46 22.09 15.09
N GLY A 19 12.07 23.02 14.32
CA GLY A 19 11.85 23.12 12.87
C GLY A 19 12.25 21.86 12.11
N ARG A 20 13.44 21.30 12.39
CA ARG A 20 13.92 20.07 11.75
C ARG A 20 13.12 18.83 12.13
N VAL A 21 12.63 18.74 13.37
CA VAL A 21 11.75 17.63 13.79
C VAL A 21 10.38 17.74 13.12
N ALA A 22 9.81 18.95 13.02
CA ALA A 22 8.55 19.17 12.33
C ALA A 22 8.66 18.87 10.82
N GLU A 23 9.74 19.34 10.17
CA GLU A 23 10.03 19.04 8.76
C GLU A 23 10.19 17.54 8.53
N ARG A 24 10.93 16.84 9.40
CA ARG A 24 11.10 15.38 9.32
C ARG A 24 9.79 14.63 9.61
N ALA A 25 8.94 15.13 10.50
CA ALA A 25 7.62 14.55 10.75
C ALA A 25 6.67 14.75 9.55
N VAL A 26 6.74 15.90 8.89
CA VAL A 26 6.01 16.19 7.64
C VAL A 26 6.51 15.27 6.52
N ASP A 27 7.82 15.08 6.39
CA ASP A 27 8.43 14.20 5.40
C ASP A 27 8.05 12.72 5.64
N LEU A 28 8.09 12.26 6.90
CA LEU A 28 7.61 10.92 7.27
C LEU A 28 6.12 10.74 6.92
N ARG A 29 5.29 11.76 7.17
CA ARG A 29 3.87 11.72 6.81
C ARG A 29 3.68 11.71 5.29
N ALA A 30 4.44 12.51 4.55
CA ALA A 30 4.39 12.54 3.09
C ALA A 30 4.80 11.18 2.50
N ARG A 31 5.86 10.56 3.03
CA ARG A 31 6.32 9.22 2.68
C ARG A 31 5.24 8.17 2.95
N SER A 32 4.64 8.15 4.14
CA SER A 32 3.55 7.22 4.47
C SER A 32 2.33 7.43 3.57
N ASN A 33 1.93 8.67 3.31
CA ASN A 33 0.80 8.98 2.44
C ASN A 33 1.02 8.50 1.01
N ARG A 34 2.24 8.66 0.47
CA ARG A 34 2.59 8.13 -0.85
C ARG A 34 2.39 6.62 -0.92
N LEU A 35 2.89 5.88 0.08
CA LEU A 35 2.78 4.42 0.10
C LEU A 35 1.33 3.94 0.28
N ILE A 36 0.53 4.64 1.09
CA ILE A 36 -0.91 4.37 1.21
C ILE A 36 -1.62 4.65 -0.12
N GLY A 37 -1.25 5.73 -0.81
CA GLY A 37 -1.75 6.04 -2.15
C GLY A 37 -1.38 4.97 -3.18
N GLU A 38 -0.22 4.34 -3.05
CA GLU A 38 0.19 3.20 -3.88
C GLU A 38 -0.75 1.99 -3.67
N ILE A 39 -1.06 1.64 -2.41
CA ILE A 39 -2.06 0.60 -2.09
C ILE A 39 -3.43 0.94 -2.71
N TRP A 40 -3.89 2.18 -2.51
CA TRP A 40 -5.19 2.63 -3.04
C TRP A 40 -5.25 2.54 -4.56
N SER A 41 -4.17 2.89 -5.24
CA SER A 41 -4.07 2.81 -6.70
C SER A 41 -4.29 1.40 -7.20
N TYR A 42 -3.77 0.39 -6.49
CA TYR A 42 -3.99 -1.00 -6.89
C TYR A 42 -5.43 -1.47 -6.65
N ALA A 43 -6.05 -1.05 -5.55
CA ALA A 43 -7.46 -1.34 -5.29
C ALA A 43 -8.37 -0.72 -6.37
N GLU A 44 -8.09 0.52 -6.76
CA GLU A 44 -8.81 1.19 -7.86
C GLU A 44 -8.57 0.49 -9.20
N LEU A 45 -7.34 0.05 -9.52
CA LEU A 45 -7.06 -0.72 -10.73
C LEU A 45 -7.88 -2.02 -10.78
N ALA A 46 -7.98 -2.75 -9.67
CA ALA A 46 -8.79 -3.95 -9.56
C ALA A 46 -10.29 -3.64 -9.80
N ARG A 47 -10.80 -2.61 -9.13
CA ARG A 47 -12.20 -2.16 -9.27
C ARG A 47 -12.51 -1.74 -10.71
N SER A 48 -11.65 -0.94 -11.33
CA SER A 48 -11.81 -0.48 -12.71
C SER A 48 -11.84 -1.64 -13.71
N ALA A 49 -11.00 -2.66 -13.53
CA ALA A 49 -10.99 -3.81 -14.41
C ALA A 49 -12.25 -4.69 -14.27
N VAL A 50 -12.83 -4.80 -13.06
CA VAL A 50 -14.14 -5.47 -12.88
C VAL A 50 -15.23 -4.70 -13.61
N ILE A 51 -15.32 -3.38 -13.40
CA ILE A 51 -16.31 -2.53 -14.05
C ILE A 51 -16.19 -2.59 -15.58
N ALA A 52 -14.97 -2.52 -16.12
CA ALA A 52 -14.74 -2.64 -17.55
C ALA A 52 -15.13 -4.05 -18.07
N GLY A 53 -14.82 -5.09 -17.30
CA GLY A 53 -15.23 -6.46 -17.61
C GLY A 53 -16.75 -6.62 -17.71
N GLU A 54 -17.49 -5.99 -16.81
CA GLU A 54 -18.96 -5.99 -16.80
C GLU A 54 -19.54 -5.15 -17.93
N ALA A 55 -19.00 -3.94 -18.16
CA ALA A 55 -19.48 -3.03 -19.21
C ALA A 55 -19.24 -3.59 -20.62
N GLU A 56 -18.17 -4.34 -20.81
CA GLU A 56 -17.82 -5.01 -22.08
C GLU A 56 -18.31 -6.47 -22.14
N ALA A 57 -19.21 -6.86 -21.23
CA ALA A 57 -19.76 -8.21 -21.20
C ALA A 57 -20.42 -8.59 -22.52
N ARG A 58 -20.28 -9.85 -22.91
CA ARG A 58 -20.74 -10.38 -24.19
C ARG A 58 -21.23 -11.81 -24.06
N GLU A 59 -22.08 -12.21 -25.00
CA GLU A 59 -22.53 -13.58 -25.13
C GLU A 59 -21.35 -14.50 -25.47
N TRP A 60 -21.26 -15.59 -24.73
CA TRP A 60 -20.37 -16.70 -24.98
C TRP A 60 -21.10 -17.75 -25.82
N PRO A 61 -20.40 -18.47 -26.71
CA PRO A 61 -21.01 -19.56 -27.48
C PRO A 61 -21.81 -20.52 -26.57
N GLY A 62 -23.11 -20.67 -26.85
CA GLY A 62 -24.03 -21.46 -26.03
C GLY A 62 -25.02 -20.65 -25.17
N GLY A 63 -25.16 -19.34 -25.39
CA GLY A 63 -26.19 -18.52 -24.75
C GLY A 63 -25.84 -18.00 -23.35
N MET A 64 -24.62 -18.26 -22.88
CA MET A 64 -24.15 -17.78 -21.57
C MET A 64 -23.64 -16.35 -21.68
N TRP A 65 -24.04 -15.45 -20.78
CA TRP A 65 -23.49 -14.10 -20.73
C TRP A 65 -22.26 -14.05 -19.82
N THR A 66 -21.14 -13.51 -20.31
CA THR A 66 -19.88 -13.46 -19.54
C THR A 66 -19.24 -12.09 -19.61
N CYS A 67 -18.54 -11.69 -18.54
CA CYS A 67 -17.68 -10.50 -18.54
C CYS A 67 -16.60 -10.59 -19.63
N ALA A 68 -16.17 -9.44 -20.14
CA ALA A 68 -15.00 -9.40 -21.00
C ALA A 68 -13.76 -9.93 -20.28
N SER A 69 -13.07 -10.86 -20.92
CA SER A 69 -11.85 -11.48 -20.37
C SER A 69 -10.62 -10.57 -20.38
N GLY A 70 -10.57 -9.56 -21.26
CA GLY A 70 -9.42 -8.67 -21.44
C GLY A 70 -9.01 -7.97 -20.14
N PRO A 71 -9.90 -7.15 -19.54
CA PRO A 71 -9.62 -6.48 -18.26
C PRO A 71 -9.25 -7.45 -17.13
N LEU A 72 -9.92 -8.60 -17.05
CA LEU A 72 -9.67 -9.60 -16.01
C LEU A 72 -8.32 -10.31 -16.21
N HIS A 73 -7.88 -10.54 -17.45
CA HIS A 73 -6.57 -11.11 -17.74
C HIS A 73 -5.42 -10.19 -17.30
N VAL A 74 -5.59 -8.88 -17.39
CA VAL A 74 -4.61 -7.92 -16.85
C VAL A 74 -4.44 -8.15 -15.36
N LEU A 75 -5.55 -8.22 -14.60
CA LEU A 75 -5.51 -8.46 -13.15
C LEU A 75 -4.75 -9.74 -12.78
N ARG A 76 -4.94 -10.82 -13.53
CA ARG A 76 -4.22 -12.11 -13.32
C ARG A 76 -2.71 -11.96 -13.48
N GLY A 77 -2.26 -11.08 -14.37
CA GLY A 77 -0.84 -10.81 -14.61
C GLY A 77 -0.23 -9.92 -13.54
N ILE A 78 -0.94 -8.87 -13.14
CA ILE A 78 -0.40 -7.85 -12.23
C ILE A 78 -0.55 -8.22 -10.75
N LEU A 79 -1.61 -8.91 -10.34
CA LEU A 79 -1.88 -9.23 -8.92
C LEU A 79 -0.71 -9.90 -8.19
N PRO A 80 -0.05 -10.92 -8.77
CA PRO A 80 1.15 -11.51 -8.17
C PRO A 80 2.32 -10.55 -7.96
N VAL A 81 2.34 -9.39 -8.64
CA VAL A 81 3.37 -8.36 -8.53
C VAL A 81 3.05 -7.39 -7.40
N TRP A 82 1.81 -6.88 -7.31
CA TRP A 82 1.47 -5.85 -6.34
C TRP A 82 1.04 -6.40 -4.98
N PHE A 83 0.52 -7.63 -4.88
CA PHE A 83 0.16 -8.20 -3.57
C PHE A 83 1.36 -8.27 -2.59
N PRO A 84 2.54 -8.77 -3.00
CA PRO A 84 3.74 -8.70 -2.16
C PRO A 84 4.18 -7.27 -1.84
N ARG A 85 3.97 -6.34 -2.78
CA ARG A 85 4.27 -4.92 -2.59
C ARG A 85 3.36 -4.29 -1.53
N VAL A 86 2.08 -4.67 -1.47
CA VAL A 86 1.17 -4.27 -0.38
C VAL A 86 1.69 -4.76 0.97
N ASN A 87 2.11 -6.03 1.06
CA ASN A 87 2.73 -6.57 2.28
C ASN A 87 3.99 -5.79 2.68
N GLU A 88 4.86 -5.49 1.71
CA GLU A 88 6.06 -4.70 1.94
C GLU A 88 5.72 -3.29 2.45
N ILE A 89 4.76 -2.61 1.84
CA ILE A 89 4.31 -1.28 2.26
C ILE A 89 3.82 -1.30 3.70
N LEU A 90 2.99 -2.28 4.07
CA LEU A 90 2.48 -2.41 5.44
C LEU A 90 3.62 -2.62 6.44
N ARG A 91 4.63 -3.44 6.09
CA ARG A 91 5.84 -3.63 6.91
C ARG A 91 6.67 -2.35 7.01
N LEU A 92 6.81 -1.57 5.93
CA LEU A 92 7.55 -0.30 5.91
C LEU A 92 6.88 0.79 6.74
N ILE A 93 5.55 0.90 6.65
CA ILE A 93 4.76 1.86 7.45
C ILE A 93 4.73 1.43 8.92
N GLY A 94 4.52 0.15 9.19
CA GLY A 94 4.43 -0.37 10.55
C GLY A 94 5.78 -0.42 11.27
N SER A 95 6.86 -0.75 10.55
CA SER A 95 8.22 -0.89 11.09
C SER A 95 8.25 -1.72 12.39
N HIS A 96 9.10 -1.39 13.34
CA HIS A 96 9.20 -2.08 14.63
C HIS A 96 7.91 -2.00 15.47
N ASN A 97 6.99 -1.08 15.17
CA ASN A 97 5.75 -0.94 15.94
C ASN A 97 4.83 -2.15 15.78
N MET A 98 5.01 -2.94 14.71
CA MET A 98 4.31 -4.21 14.50
C MET A 98 4.63 -5.25 15.58
N PHE A 99 5.78 -5.12 16.25
CA PHE A 99 6.18 -5.99 17.37
C PHE A 99 5.84 -5.41 18.74
N ALA A 100 5.55 -4.10 18.82
CA ALA A 100 5.15 -3.41 20.03
C ALA A 100 3.65 -3.64 20.31
N THR A 101 3.26 -4.91 20.37
CA THR A 101 1.88 -5.39 20.53
C THR A 101 1.80 -6.43 21.66
N PRO A 102 1.64 -5.98 22.92
CA PRO A 102 1.40 -6.88 24.04
C PRO A 102 0.29 -7.90 23.79
N THR A 103 0.38 -9.05 24.43
CA THR A 103 -0.66 -10.08 24.39
C THR A 103 -1.89 -9.64 25.19
N ALA A 104 -3.04 -10.29 24.94
CA ALA A 104 -4.25 -10.03 25.71
C ALA A 104 -4.04 -10.26 27.22
N ALA A 105 -3.25 -11.28 27.59
CA ALA A 105 -2.90 -11.53 28.99
C ALA A 105 -2.09 -10.39 29.61
N GLN A 106 -1.13 -9.82 28.88
CA GLN A 106 -0.35 -8.66 29.34
C GLN A 106 -1.20 -7.38 29.48
N ILE A 107 -2.24 -7.22 28.65
CA ILE A 107 -3.19 -6.10 28.77
C ILE A 107 -4.11 -6.28 29.98
N ALA A 108 -4.48 -7.52 30.31
CA ALA A 108 -5.32 -7.86 31.46
C ALA A 108 -4.56 -7.82 32.79
N ASP A 109 -3.23 -7.88 32.76
CA ASP A 109 -2.36 -7.78 33.92
C ASP A 109 -2.41 -6.35 34.51
N LYS A 110 -2.81 -6.25 35.78
CA LYS A 110 -2.99 -4.97 36.48
C LYS A 110 -1.67 -4.23 36.66
N ASP A 111 -0.56 -4.93 36.82
CA ASP A 111 0.76 -4.35 37.06
C ASP A 111 1.35 -3.80 35.74
N LEU A 112 1.04 -4.45 34.61
CA LEU A 112 1.48 -4.01 33.29
C LEU A 112 0.56 -2.97 32.65
N ARG A 113 -0.74 -2.98 32.97
CA ARG A 113 -1.74 -2.12 32.32
C ARG A 113 -1.36 -0.64 32.36
N GLY A 114 -0.96 -0.13 33.53
CA GLY A 114 -0.53 1.26 33.67
C GLY A 114 0.71 1.62 32.84
N LEU A 115 1.63 0.66 32.65
CA LEU A 115 2.81 0.86 31.80
C LEU A 115 2.44 0.83 30.31
N ILE A 116 1.55 -0.07 29.90
CA ILE A 116 1.06 -0.17 28.52
C ILE A 116 0.35 1.11 28.10
N ASP A 117 -0.58 1.60 28.93
CA ASP A 117 -1.31 2.83 28.63
C ASP A 117 -0.39 4.07 28.59
N ARG A 118 0.69 4.07 29.38
CA ARG A 118 1.67 5.16 29.42
C ARG A 118 2.65 5.16 28.24
N TYR A 119 3.16 3.99 27.86
CA TYR A 119 4.28 3.87 26.91
C TYR A 119 3.88 3.43 25.51
N LEU A 120 2.67 2.87 25.33
CA LEU A 120 2.17 2.42 24.03
C LEU A 120 0.87 3.13 23.57
N PRO A 121 0.64 4.43 23.86
CA PRO A 121 -0.53 5.11 23.30
C PRO A 121 -0.42 5.27 21.79
N GLY A 122 -1.56 5.35 21.12
CA GLY A 122 -1.63 5.74 19.71
C GLY A 122 -1.50 7.25 19.53
N ALA A 123 -1.34 7.67 18.27
CA ALA A 123 -1.33 9.09 17.94
C ALA A 123 -2.69 9.74 18.22
N LYS A 124 -2.70 11.05 18.48
CA LYS A 124 -3.92 11.86 18.65
C LYS A 124 -4.88 11.35 19.76
N GLY A 125 -4.32 10.82 20.85
CA GLY A 125 -5.12 10.37 22.00
C GLY A 125 -5.76 8.99 21.83
N MET A 126 -5.40 8.24 20.78
CA MET A 126 -5.83 6.84 20.61
C MET A 126 -5.35 5.97 21.77
N ALA A 127 -6.26 5.16 22.31
CA ALA A 127 -5.95 4.23 23.40
C ALA A 127 -4.91 3.18 22.98
N ALA A 128 -4.10 2.72 23.93
CA ALA A 128 -3.07 1.71 23.67
C ALA A 128 -3.67 0.42 23.10
N GLU A 129 -4.81 -0.01 23.62
CA GLU A 129 -5.52 -1.20 23.15
C GLU A 129 -5.92 -1.12 21.67
N GLU A 130 -6.44 0.04 21.22
CA GLU A 130 -6.80 0.26 19.82
C GLU A 130 -5.57 0.22 18.92
N ARG A 131 -4.49 0.91 19.32
CA ARG A 131 -3.20 0.86 18.62
C ARG A 131 -2.70 -0.59 18.49
N ILE A 132 -2.75 -1.37 19.57
CA ILE A 132 -2.30 -2.76 19.59
C ILE A 132 -3.12 -3.61 18.60
N ARG A 133 -4.44 -3.46 18.56
CA ARG A 133 -5.31 -4.19 17.64
C ARG A 133 -4.98 -3.90 16.18
N ILE A 134 -4.73 -2.64 15.83
CA ILE A 134 -4.35 -2.23 14.47
C ILE A 134 -3.03 -2.90 14.05
N PHE A 135 -1.99 -2.84 14.89
CA PHE A 135 -0.69 -3.43 14.54
C PHE A 135 -0.72 -4.96 14.52
N ARG A 136 -1.51 -5.61 15.38
CA ARG A 136 -1.71 -7.07 15.30
C ARG A 136 -2.38 -7.48 14.00
N LEU A 137 -3.43 -6.76 13.58
CA LEU A 137 -4.09 -7.02 12.31
C LEU A 137 -3.12 -6.86 11.14
N ALA A 138 -2.33 -5.79 11.13
CA ALA A 138 -1.33 -5.56 10.10
C ALA A 138 -0.27 -6.68 10.09
N TRP A 139 0.15 -7.19 11.25
CA TRP A 139 1.10 -8.30 11.37
C TRP A 139 0.50 -9.62 10.89
N ASP A 140 -0.75 -9.92 11.23
CA ASP A 140 -1.43 -11.12 10.76
C ASP A 140 -1.62 -11.11 9.24
N PHE A 141 -1.84 -9.93 8.64
CA PHE A 141 -1.96 -9.77 7.19
C PHE A 141 -0.63 -9.87 6.45
N ALA A 142 0.45 -9.26 6.98
CA ALA A 142 1.69 -9.07 6.23
C ALA A 142 2.91 -9.83 6.77
N GLY A 143 2.95 -10.25 8.03
CA GLY A 143 4.18 -10.76 8.68
C GLY A 143 4.07 -12.16 9.31
N SER A 144 2.87 -12.65 9.56
CA SER A 144 2.65 -13.97 10.17
C SER A 144 2.94 -15.15 9.23
N ALA A 145 2.92 -16.37 9.78
CA ALA A 145 2.94 -17.60 8.96
C ALA A 145 1.72 -17.67 8.01
N LEU A 146 0.56 -17.21 8.48
CA LEU A 146 -0.66 -17.12 7.67
C LEU A 146 -0.49 -16.11 6.53
N ALA A 147 0.09 -14.93 6.81
CA ALA A 147 0.43 -13.92 5.81
C ALA A 147 1.34 -14.49 4.73
N SER A 148 2.36 -15.24 5.14
CA SER A 148 3.34 -15.84 4.22
C SER A 148 2.69 -16.87 3.30
N ARG A 149 1.80 -17.72 3.84
CA ARG A 149 0.98 -18.66 3.06
C ARG A 149 0.06 -17.93 2.07
N ASN A 150 -0.60 -16.85 2.51
CA ASN A 150 -1.49 -16.08 1.64
C ASN A 150 -0.72 -15.36 0.53
N GLU A 151 0.45 -14.78 0.83
CA GLU A 151 1.30 -14.18 -0.20
C GLU A 151 1.71 -15.22 -1.26
N GLN A 152 2.12 -16.42 -0.84
CA GLN A 152 2.48 -17.49 -1.76
C GLN A 152 1.28 -17.96 -2.59
N TYR A 153 0.09 -18.01 -1.98
CA TYR A 153 -1.15 -18.31 -2.69
C TYR A 153 -1.43 -17.28 -3.77
N GLU A 154 -1.47 -15.99 -3.44
CA GLU A 154 -1.79 -14.92 -4.40
C GLU A 154 -0.77 -14.81 -5.53
N ARG A 155 0.50 -15.15 -5.27
CA ARG A 155 1.54 -15.17 -6.31
C ARG A 155 1.31 -16.21 -7.41
N PHE A 156 0.65 -17.33 -7.07
CA PHE A 156 0.64 -18.51 -7.95
C PHE A 156 -0.73 -19.15 -8.17
N TYR A 157 -1.79 -18.70 -7.49
CA TYR A 157 -3.13 -19.27 -7.58
C TYR A 157 -3.64 -19.36 -9.02
N LEU A 158 -3.42 -18.31 -9.82
CA LEU A 158 -3.84 -18.24 -11.22
C LEU A 158 -2.68 -18.39 -12.21
N ALA A 159 -1.58 -19.05 -11.82
CA ALA A 159 -0.25 -19.05 -12.46
C ALA A 159 0.68 -17.91 -12.02
N SER A 160 1.97 -18.09 -12.32
CA SER A 160 2.98 -17.05 -12.13
C SER A 160 2.69 -15.81 -12.96
N SER A 161 3.10 -14.64 -12.46
CA SER A 161 2.99 -13.34 -13.16
C SER A 161 3.51 -13.42 -14.59
N ALA A 162 4.74 -13.92 -14.78
CA ALA A 162 5.36 -14.03 -16.09
C ALA A 162 4.50 -14.85 -17.07
N ARG A 163 3.95 -15.99 -16.63
CA ARG A 163 3.09 -16.82 -17.48
C ARG A 163 1.78 -16.10 -17.83
N ASN A 164 1.18 -15.37 -16.89
CA ASN A 164 -0.04 -14.60 -17.14
C ASN A 164 0.21 -13.40 -18.05
N MET A 165 1.34 -12.70 -17.91
CA MET A 165 1.73 -11.60 -18.80
C MET A 165 1.99 -12.10 -20.22
N SER A 166 2.70 -13.23 -20.39
CA SER A 166 2.89 -13.84 -21.71
C SER A 166 1.57 -14.26 -22.35
N ARG A 167 0.64 -14.84 -21.58
CA ARG A 167 -0.72 -15.16 -22.06
C ARG A 167 -1.51 -13.92 -22.43
N HIS A 168 -1.43 -12.86 -21.63
CA HIS A 168 -2.11 -11.60 -21.92
C HIS A 168 -1.63 -11.02 -23.26
N LEU A 169 -0.31 -11.00 -23.49
CA LEU A 169 0.25 -10.58 -24.78
C LEU A 169 -0.30 -11.44 -25.94
N ALA A 170 -0.34 -12.76 -25.77
CA ALA A 170 -0.84 -13.67 -26.81
C ALA A 170 -2.33 -13.47 -27.14
N PHE A 171 -3.15 -13.04 -26.17
CA PHE A 171 -4.58 -12.78 -26.37
C PHE A 171 -4.92 -11.35 -26.78
N THR A 172 -3.95 -10.43 -26.75
CA THR A 172 -4.18 -9.02 -27.05
C THR A 172 -4.15 -8.79 -28.56
N ASP A 173 -5.22 -8.21 -29.12
CA ASP A 173 -5.18 -7.72 -30.51
C ASP A 173 -4.25 -6.50 -30.59
N ARG A 174 -3.12 -6.69 -31.28
CA ARG A 174 -2.12 -5.64 -31.51
C ARG A 174 -2.26 -4.98 -32.87
N GLY A 175 -3.19 -5.43 -33.72
CA GLY A 175 -3.28 -4.96 -35.10
C GLY A 175 -3.47 -3.45 -35.23
N ARG A 176 -4.18 -2.81 -34.29
CA ARG A 176 -4.28 -1.34 -34.26
C ARG A 176 -2.93 -0.69 -33.94
N ALA A 177 -2.22 -1.17 -32.93
CA ALA A 177 -0.92 -0.63 -32.54
C ALA A 177 0.11 -0.82 -33.66
N ASP A 178 0.17 -2.01 -34.24
CA ASP A 178 1.07 -2.36 -35.34
C ASP A 178 0.81 -1.45 -36.56
N ARG A 179 -0.45 -1.23 -36.94
CA ARG A 179 -0.81 -0.30 -38.04
C ARG A 179 -0.40 1.15 -37.78
N LEU A 180 -0.45 1.62 -36.53
CA LEU A 180 -0.04 2.98 -36.19
C LEU A 180 1.48 3.14 -36.34
N VAL A 181 2.25 2.14 -35.89
CA VAL A 181 3.70 2.10 -36.08
C VAL A 181 4.03 2.04 -37.57
N ASP A 182 3.41 1.12 -38.32
CA ASP A 182 3.62 0.98 -39.76
C ASP A 182 3.31 2.26 -40.54
N ARG A 183 2.29 3.01 -40.12
CA ARG A 183 1.96 4.29 -40.73
C ARG A 183 3.08 5.30 -40.50
N PHE A 184 3.51 5.50 -39.25
CA PHE A 184 4.57 6.44 -38.91
C PHE A 184 5.88 6.12 -39.65
N LEU A 185 6.25 4.84 -39.73
CA LEU A 185 7.45 4.40 -40.46
C LEU A 185 7.39 4.62 -41.98
N LYS A 186 6.20 4.85 -42.54
CA LYS A 186 5.99 5.15 -43.96
C LYS A 186 5.85 6.64 -44.25
N GLU A 187 5.83 7.49 -43.23
CA GLU A 187 5.76 8.94 -43.40
C GLU A 187 7.12 9.46 -43.90
N PRO A 188 7.15 10.32 -44.94
CA PRO A 188 8.38 10.96 -45.37
C PRO A 188 8.90 11.90 -44.27
N TYR A 189 10.23 11.97 -44.14
CA TYR A 189 10.91 12.85 -43.19
C TYR A 189 10.78 14.33 -43.55
#